data_AF-A0A7X9PFY4-F1
#
_entry.id   AF-A0A7X9PFY4-F1
#
_cell.length_a   1.000
_cell.length_b   1.000
_cell.length_c   1.000
_cell.angle_alpha   90.00
_cell.angle_beta   90.00
_cell.angle_gamma   90.00
#
_symmetry.space_group_name_H-M   'P 1'
#
loop_
_entity.id
_entity.type
_entity.pdbx_description
1 polymer ?
#
loop_
_entity_poly.entity_id
_entity_poly.type
_entity_poly.pdbx_seq_one_letter_code
_entity_poly.pdbx_strand_id
1 'polypeptide(L)'
;TSYMVGAIARVNNQGEKLSMRARHFLSSLNFKNPDFNPFHNVLYQMVEIIHCIEDSTKLLRELGHSDLKNALTKKYEVREGQAAAAVEAPRGTLYYWVDVDFKGYIKGVNIITPTAQFLTHLEDDIAAFIPGILDEKDEKVREKKMRAFIRAYDPCISCAVH
;
A
#
# COMPACT_ATOMS: atom_id res chain seq x y z
N THR A 1 13.31 12.61 7.22
CA THR A 1 13.60 11.80 6.03
C THR A 1 12.28 11.32 5.47
N SER A 2 12.03 11.51 4.18
CA SER A 2 10.83 11.00 3.50
C SER A 2 10.95 9.49 3.24
N TYR A 3 9.82 8.83 2.97
CA TYR A 3 9.77 7.39 2.68
C TYR A 3 8.60 7.04 1.77
N MET A 4 8.71 5.93 1.07
CA MET A 4 7.67 5.38 0.21
C MET A 4 6.94 4.22 0.91
N VAL A 5 5.63 4.14 0.73
CA VAL A 5 4.79 2.99 1.09
C VAL A 5 4.05 2.49 -0.16
N GLY A 6 3.60 1.24 -0.16
CA GLY A 6 2.93 0.62 -1.30
C GLY A 6 3.63 -0.66 -1.75
N ALA A 7 3.32 -1.12 -2.97
CA ALA A 7 3.73 -2.44 -3.44
C ALA A 7 5.25 -2.60 -3.52
N ILE A 8 5.95 -1.62 -4.11
CA ILE A 8 7.42 -1.66 -4.21
C ILE A 8 8.08 -1.72 -2.83
N ALA A 9 7.58 -0.95 -1.87
CA ALA A 9 8.09 -0.93 -0.50
C ALA A 9 7.84 -2.27 0.21
N ARG A 10 6.65 -2.86 0.08
CA ARG A 10 6.34 -4.16 0.68
C ARG A 10 7.21 -5.29 0.14
N VAL A 11 7.39 -5.35 -1.18
CA VAL A 11 8.23 -6.38 -1.79
C VAL A 11 9.71 -6.17 -1.47
N ASN A 12 10.21 -4.93 -1.43
CA ASN A 12 11.57 -4.67 -0.97
C ASN A 12 11.82 -5.18 0.46
N ASN A 13 10.84 -5.03 1.34
CA ASN A 13 10.96 -5.43 2.74
C ASN A 13 10.68 -6.92 2.98
N GLN A 14 9.78 -7.53 2.20
CA GLN A 14 9.20 -8.85 2.50
C GLN A 14 9.02 -9.73 1.26
N GLY A 15 9.77 -9.50 0.18
CA GLY A 15 9.66 -10.25 -1.08
C GLY A 15 9.82 -11.77 -0.94
N GLU A 16 10.51 -12.23 0.09
CA GLU A 16 10.63 -13.65 0.43
C GLU A 16 9.30 -14.31 0.82
N LYS A 17 8.30 -13.54 1.25
CA LYS A 17 6.96 -14.06 1.60
C LYS A 17 6.02 -14.21 0.39
N LEU A 18 6.45 -13.77 -0.79
CA LEU A 18 5.66 -13.91 -2.01
C LEU A 18 5.37 -15.38 -2.32
N SER A 19 4.19 -15.61 -2.88
CA SER A 19 3.79 -16.92 -3.40
C SER A 19 4.63 -17.28 -4.63
N MET A 20 4.60 -18.57 -5.00
CA MET A 20 5.49 -19.11 -6.02
C MET A 20 5.37 -18.38 -7.37
N ARG A 21 4.15 -18.14 -7.87
CA ARG A 21 3.97 -17.47 -9.17
C ARG A 21 4.31 -15.99 -9.10
N ALA A 22 3.99 -15.33 -7.99
CA ALA A 22 4.35 -13.94 -7.77
C ALA A 22 5.87 -13.75 -7.75
N ARG A 23 6.61 -14.64 -7.06
CA ARG A 23 8.08 -14.63 -7.05
C ARG A 23 8.66 -14.91 -8.43
N HIS A 24 8.09 -15.85 -9.18
CA HIS A 24 8.54 -16.13 -10.55
C HIS A 24 8.35 -14.90 -11.47
N PHE A 25 7.20 -14.24 -11.38
CA PHE A 25 6.95 -13.01 -12.13
C PHE A 25 7.91 -11.89 -11.72
N LEU A 26 8.12 -11.66 -10.42
CA LEU A 26 9.09 -10.69 -9.92
C LEU A 26 10.49 -10.95 -10.48
N SER A 27 10.96 -12.20 -10.44
CA SER A 27 12.27 -12.59 -11.01
C SER A 27 12.35 -12.32 -12.51
N SER A 28 11.27 -12.48 -13.26
CA SER A 28 11.25 -12.20 -14.71
C SER A 28 11.43 -10.72 -15.07
N LEU A 29 11.15 -9.81 -14.13
CA LEU A 29 11.30 -8.37 -14.34
C LEU A 29 12.78 -7.95 -14.42
N ASN A 30 13.70 -8.76 -13.88
CA ASN A 30 15.14 -8.49 -13.84
C ASN A 30 15.50 -7.12 -13.21
N PHE A 31 14.70 -6.67 -12.24
CA PHE A 31 15.00 -5.47 -11.47
C PHE A 31 16.02 -5.74 -10.37
N LYS A 32 16.77 -4.71 -9.99
CA LYS A 32 17.69 -4.77 -8.85
C LYS A 32 16.88 -4.67 -7.56
N ASN A 33 17.14 -5.54 -6.60
CA ASN A 33 16.54 -5.48 -5.27
C ASN A 33 17.58 -4.96 -4.25
N PRO A 34 17.22 -3.99 -3.39
CA PRO A 34 15.96 -3.25 -3.38
C PRO A 34 15.82 -2.30 -4.58
N ASP A 35 14.59 -2.14 -5.04
CA ASP A 35 14.23 -1.26 -6.17
C ASP A 35 13.64 0.05 -5.65
N PHE A 36 14.13 1.18 -6.17
CA PHE A 36 13.68 2.51 -5.77
C PHE A 36 13.13 3.32 -6.95
N ASN A 37 12.92 2.70 -8.12
CA ASN A 37 12.33 3.40 -9.25
C ASN A 37 10.80 3.47 -9.10
N PRO A 38 10.19 4.66 -8.95
CA PRO A 38 8.75 4.78 -8.75
C PRO A 38 7.94 4.21 -9.92
N PHE A 39 8.45 4.30 -11.15
CA PHE A 39 7.78 3.75 -12.33
C PHE A 39 7.60 2.24 -12.27
N HIS A 40 8.45 1.54 -11.51
CA HIS A 40 8.33 0.10 -11.35
C HIS A 40 7.21 -0.29 -10.39
N ASN A 41 6.73 0.62 -9.52
CA ASN A 41 5.68 0.32 -8.55
C ASN A 41 4.42 -0.32 -9.18
N VAL A 42 4.06 0.08 -10.40
CA VAL A 42 2.94 -0.53 -11.15
C VAL A 42 3.17 -2.03 -11.45
N LEU A 43 4.41 -2.43 -11.75
CA LEU A 43 4.76 -3.84 -11.97
C LEU A 43 4.82 -4.61 -10.65
N TYR A 44 5.27 -3.95 -9.57
CA TYR A 44 5.20 -4.52 -8.23
C TYR A 44 3.74 -4.70 -7.77
N GLN A 45 2.81 -3.81 -8.14
CA GLN A 45 1.38 -4.03 -7.93
C GLN A 45 0.88 -5.26 -8.69
N MET A 46 1.38 -5.56 -9.89
CA MET A 46 1.06 -6.82 -10.58
C MET A 46 1.61 -8.05 -9.85
N VAL A 47 2.83 -7.96 -9.31
CA VAL A 47 3.39 -9.03 -8.44
C VAL A 47 2.43 -9.30 -7.28
N GLU A 48 1.93 -8.25 -6.62
CA GLU A 48 0.97 -8.39 -5.52
C GLU A 48 -0.39 -8.92 -5.97
N ILE A 49 -0.91 -8.52 -7.13
CA ILE A 49 -2.16 -9.07 -7.67
C ILE A 49 -2.04 -10.59 -7.86
N ILE A 50 -0.93 -11.06 -8.44
CA ILE A 50 -0.67 -12.50 -8.60
C ILE A 50 -0.63 -13.16 -7.22
N HIS A 51 0.08 -12.55 -6.26
CA HIS A 51 0.19 -13.07 -4.90
C HIS A 51 -1.17 -13.19 -4.22
N CYS A 52 -1.96 -12.12 -4.23
CA CYS A 52 -3.28 -12.05 -3.62
C CYS A 52 -4.25 -13.04 -4.25
N ILE A 53 -4.17 -13.31 -5.56
CA ILE A 53 -5.01 -14.34 -6.21
C ILE A 53 -4.64 -15.74 -5.71
N GLU A 54 -3.34 -16.05 -5.61
CA GLU A 54 -2.89 -17.35 -5.08
C GLU A 54 -3.28 -17.53 -3.61
N ASP A 55 -3.06 -16.50 -2.78
CA ASP A 55 -3.39 -16.53 -1.37
C ASP A 55 -4.90 -16.58 -1.13
N SER A 56 -5.70 -15.83 -1.91
CA SER A 56 -7.16 -15.93 -1.88
C SER A 56 -7.65 -17.33 -2.23
N THR A 57 -7.04 -17.99 -3.23
CA THR A 57 -7.40 -19.36 -3.60
C THR A 57 -7.09 -20.33 -2.45
N LYS A 58 -5.97 -20.15 -1.76
CA LYS A 58 -5.61 -20.94 -0.59
C LYS A 58 -6.60 -20.73 0.55
N LEU A 59 -6.88 -19.47 0.91
CA LEU A 59 -7.84 -19.11 1.95
C LEU A 59 -9.24 -19.65 1.66
N LEU A 60 -9.72 -19.56 0.41
CA LEU A 60 -11.02 -20.10 0.03
C LEU A 60 -11.11 -21.62 0.20
N ARG A 61 -10.03 -22.36 -0.11
CA ARG A 61 -9.96 -23.81 0.15
C ARG A 61 -9.97 -24.11 1.64
N GLU A 62 -9.17 -23.40 2.42
CA GLU A 62 -9.13 -23.56 3.88
C GLU A 62 -10.51 -23.28 4.50
N LEU A 63 -11.17 -22.20 4.09
CA LEU A 63 -12.53 -21.85 4.53
C LEU A 63 -13.56 -22.91 4.12
N GLY A 64 -13.46 -23.45 2.90
CA GLY A 64 -14.34 -24.52 2.41
C GLY A 64 -14.26 -25.82 3.22
N HIS A 65 -13.16 -26.03 3.94
CA HIS A 65 -12.95 -27.20 4.81
C HIS A 65 -13.04 -26.87 6.31
N SER A 66 -13.28 -25.60 6.68
CA SER A 66 -13.31 -25.16 8.07
C SER A 66 -14.70 -25.30 8.69
N ASP A 67 -14.76 -25.62 9.99
CA ASP A 67 -16.00 -25.49 10.76
C ASP A 67 -16.25 -24.02 11.10
N LEU A 68 -17.16 -23.40 10.35
CA LEU A 68 -17.52 -21.99 10.52
C LEU A 68 -18.58 -21.73 11.60
N LYS A 69 -19.03 -22.76 12.35
CA LYS A 69 -20.03 -22.58 13.42
C LYS A 69 -19.62 -21.56 14.48
N ASN A 70 -18.31 -21.40 14.70
CA ASN A 70 -17.74 -20.43 15.63
C ASN A 70 -17.10 -19.20 14.94
N ALA A 71 -17.34 -18.99 13.64
CA ALA A 71 -16.79 -17.85 12.90
C ALA A 71 -17.44 -16.51 13.27
N LEU A 72 -18.61 -16.54 13.91
CA LEU A 72 -19.26 -15.35 14.43
C LEU A 72 -18.47 -14.75 15.59
N THR A 73 -18.53 -13.42 15.71
CA THR A 73 -17.89 -12.69 16.81
C THR A 73 -18.28 -13.29 18.14
N LYS A 74 -17.26 -13.72 18.90
CA LYS A 74 -17.43 -14.09 20.31
C LYS A 74 -18.09 -12.93 21.03
N LYS A 75 -18.91 -13.24 22.05
CA LYS A 75 -19.43 -12.20 22.96
C LYS A 75 -18.25 -11.37 23.45
N TYR A 76 -18.35 -10.06 23.31
CA TYR A 76 -17.37 -9.12 23.82
C TYR A 76 -18.04 -8.18 24.81
N GLU A 77 -17.25 -7.70 25.76
CA GLU A 77 -17.66 -6.67 26.70
C GLU A 77 -16.92 -5.39 26.35
N VAL A 78 -17.63 -4.27 26.33
CA VAL A 78 -17.04 -2.95 26.13
C VAL A 78 -16.08 -2.68 27.29
N ARG A 79 -14.86 -2.27 26.95
CA ARG A 79 -13.85 -1.81 27.90
C ARG A 79 -13.32 -0.49 27.41
N GLU A 80 -13.26 0.49 28.31
CA GLU A 80 -12.56 1.74 28.05
C GLU A 80 -11.09 1.44 27.74
N GLY A 81 -10.54 2.16 26.76
CA GLY A 81 -9.14 2.02 26.40
C GLY A 81 -8.79 2.60 25.05
N GLN A 82 -7.52 2.48 24.73
CA GLN A 82 -6.94 2.95 23.48
C GLN A 82 -6.36 1.76 22.73
N ALA A 83 -6.55 1.74 21.41
CA ALA A 83 -5.99 0.70 20.55
C ALA A 83 -5.48 1.31 19.26
N ALA A 84 -4.37 0.76 18.76
CA ALA A 84 -3.86 1.03 17.43
C ALA A 84 -3.90 -0.26 16.58
N ALA A 85 -4.18 -0.10 15.29
CA ALA A 85 -4.12 -1.16 14.31
C ALA A 85 -3.41 -0.64 13.05
N ALA A 86 -2.68 -1.53 12.38
CA ALA A 86 -2.07 -1.27 11.10
C ALA A 86 -2.52 -2.35 10.11
N VAL A 87 -2.89 -1.95 8.90
CA VAL A 87 -3.23 -2.86 7.82
C VAL A 87 -2.56 -2.38 6.53
N GLU A 88 -2.08 -3.32 5.71
CA GLU A 88 -1.58 -3.00 4.38
C GLU A 88 -2.75 -2.80 3.42
N ALA A 89 -3.08 -1.54 3.15
CA ALA A 89 -3.98 -1.20 2.05
C ALA A 89 -3.21 -1.26 0.71
N PRO A 90 -3.89 -1.32 -0.45
CA PRO A 90 -3.21 -1.41 -1.74
C PRO A 90 -2.16 -0.30 -1.97
N ARG A 91 -2.45 0.93 -1.52
CA ARG A 91 -1.55 2.10 -1.64
C ARG A 91 -0.46 2.19 -0.55
N GLY A 92 -0.42 1.27 0.41
CA GLY A 92 0.55 1.26 1.51
C GLY A 92 -0.09 1.03 2.88
N THR A 93 0.70 1.14 3.93
CA THR A 93 0.24 0.90 5.30
C THR A 93 -0.78 1.95 5.72
N LEU A 94 -1.88 1.52 6.32
CA LEU A 94 -2.93 2.35 6.87
C LEU A 94 -2.97 2.12 8.38
N TYR A 95 -2.74 3.20 9.14
CA TYR A 95 -2.80 3.16 10.60
C TYR A 95 -4.10 3.76 11.11
N TYR A 96 -4.70 3.08 12.08
CA TYR A 96 -5.84 3.57 12.85
C TYR A 96 -5.49 3.54 14.32
N TRP A 97 -5.84 4.60 15.02
CA TRP A 97 -5.85 4.65 16.48
C TRP A 97 -7.21 5.15 16.94
N VAL A 98 -7.77 4.50 17.95
CA VAL A 98 -9.08 4.81 18.52
C VAL A 98 -8.98 4.82 20.04
N ASP A 99 -9.59 5.82 20.67
CA ASP A 99 -9.84 5.90 22.12
C ASP A 99 -11.34 5.76 22.35
N VAL A 100 -11.74 4.78 23.16
CA VAL A 100 -13.14 4.50 23.49
C VAL A 100 -13.40 4.66 24.98
N ASP A 101 -14.56 5.21 25.35
CA ASP A 101 -14.99 5.34 26.75
C ASP A 101 -15.62 4.04 27.30
N PHE A 102 -16.02 4.08 28.58
CA PHE A 102 -16.65 2.94 29.26
C PHE A 102 -18.01 2.52 28.70
N LYS A 103 -18.67 3.39 27.93
CA LYS A 103 -19.92 3.09 27.20
C LYS A 103 -19.67 2.61 25.78
N GLY A 104 -18.42 2.68 25.31
CA GLY A 104 -18.00 2.28 23.97
C GLY A 104 -18.08 3.40 22.94
N TYR A 105 -18.26 4.65 23.36
CA TYR A 105 -18.21 5.79 22.47
C TYR A 105 -16.77 6.20 22.17
N ILE A 106 -16.53 6.58 20.92
CA ILE A 106 -15.24 7.09 20.48
C ILE A 106 -15.01 8.49 21.07
N LYS A 107 -13.96 8.64 21.88
CA LYS A 107 -13.46 9.92 22.39
C LYS A 107 -12.45 10.57 21.45
N GLY A 108 -11.70 9.75 20.71
CA GLY A 108 -10.65 10.21 19.81
C GLY A 108 -10.35 9.18 18.74
N VAL A 109 -10.03 9.67 17.54
CA VAL A 109 -9.59 8.88 16.39
C VAL A 109 -8.41 9.59 15.75
N ASN A 110 -7.41 8.82 15.36
CA ASN A 110 -6.34 9.26 14.49
C ASN A 110 -6.17 8.25 13.36
N ILE A 111 -6.11 8.74 12.12
CA ILE A 111 -5.99 7.92 10.92
C ILE A 111 -4.79 8.42 10.15
N ILE A 112 -3.81 7.55 9.89
CA ILE A 112 -2.66 7.87 9.05
C ILE A 112 -2.82 7.07 7.76
N THR A 113 -3.23 7.77 6.71
CA THR A 113 -3.58 7.16 5.43
C THR A 113 -2.34 6.91 4.57
N PRO A 114 -2.34 5.91 3.68
CA PRO A 114 -1.14 5.56 2.90
C PRO A 114 -0.66 6.71 2.02
N THR A 115 -1.58 7.38 1.32
CA THR A 115 -1.23 8.49 0.42
C THR A 115 -0.55 9.61 1.20
N ALA A 116 -1.09 10.00 2.37
CA ALA A 116 -0.52 11.08 3.17
C ALA A 116 0.93 10.80 3.61
N GLN A 117 1.28 9.53 3.83
CA GLN A 117 2.62 9.13 4.27
C GLN A 117 3.70 9.34 3.19
N PHE A 118 3.40 9.02 1.92
CA PHE A 118 4.39 9.14 0.85
C PHE A 118 4.38 10.50 0.16
N LEU A 119 3.46 11.43 0.49
CA LEU A 119 3.38 12.73 -0.20
C LEU A 119 4.70 13.50 -0.17
N THR A 120 5.38 13.54 0.98
CA THR A 120 6.70 14.19 1.08
C THR A 120 7.74 13.48 0.20
N HIS A 121 7.69 12.15 0.11
CA HIS A 121 8.60 11.40 -0.78
C HIS A 121 8.29 11.68 -2.25
N LEU A 122 7.02 11.77 -2.62
CA LEU A 122 6.59 12.16 -3.96
C LEU A 122 7.07 13.56 -4.33
N GLU A 123 7.02 14.52 -3.41
CA GLU A 123 7.54 15.89 -3.62
C GLU A 123 9.05 15.89 -3.86
N ASP A 124 9.82 15.18 -3.03
CA ASP A 124 11.26 15.02 -3.19
C ASP A 124 11.62 14.41 -4.56
N ASP A 125 10.88 13.37 -4.94
CA ASP A 125 11.07 12.66 -6.20
C ASP A 125 10.65 13.50 -7.43
N ILE A 126 9.59 14.29 -7.33
CA ILE A 126 9.20 15.26 -8.36
C ILE A 126 10.31 16.29 -8.55
N ALA A 127 10.87 16.82 -7.45
CA ALA A 127 11.97 17.79 -7.52
C ALA A 127 13.21 17.19 -8.22
N ALA A 128 13.50 15.91 -7.97
CA ALA A 128 14.57 15.17 -8.65
C ALA A 128 14.25 14.84 -10.12
N PHE A 129 12.96 14.63 -10.46
CA PHE A 129 12.53 14.25 -11.81
C PHE A 129 12.45 15.44 -12.78
N ILE A 130 12.07 16.63 -12.29
CA ILE A 130 11.87 17.84 -13.11
C ILE A 130 13.08 18.13 -14.04
N PRO A 131 14.35 18.15 -13.56
CA PRO A 131 15.50 18.42 -14.41
C PRO A 131 15.58 17.53 -15.66
N GLY A 132 15.18 16.26 -15.55
CA GLY A 132 15.22 15.30 -16.66
C GLY A 132 14.17 15.53 -17.75
N ILE A 133 13.20 16.42 -17.52
CA ILE A 133 12.14 16.72 -18.49
C ILE A 133 12.10 18.20 -18.90
N LEU A 134 12.94 19.06 -18.33
CA LEU A 134 12.92 20.50 -18.59
C LEU A 134 13.31 20.86 -20.04
N ASP A 135 14.24 20.11 -20.64
CA ASP A 135 14.71 20.32 -22.02
C ASP A 135 13.69 19.90 -23.10
N GLU A 136 12.62 19.21 -22.69
CA GLU A 136 11.52 18.85 -23.58
C GLU A 136 10.74 20.11 -24.00
N LYS A 137 10.79 20.43 -25.29
CA LYS A 137 10.16 21.65 -25.82
C LYS A 137 8.65 21.50 -25.99
N ASP A 138 8.14 20.28 -26.12
CA ASP A 138 6.71 20.02 -26.21
C ASP A 138 6.08 19.96 -24.82
N GLU A 139 5.28 21.00 -24.51
CA GLU A 139 4.55 21.10 -23.25
C GLU A 139 3.65 19.88 -22.99
N LYS A 140 2.99 19.33 -24.01
CA LYS A 140 2.11 18.16 -23.85
C LYS A 140 2.91 16.92 -23.48
N VAL A 141 4.13 16.78 -24.00
CA VAL A 141 5.01 15.67 -23.66
C VAL A 141 5.50 15.79 -22.22
N ARG A 142 5.91 17.00 -21.79
CA ARG A 142 6.26 17.28 -20.39
C ARG A 142 5.12 16.96 -19.44
N GLU A 143 3.93 17.46 -19.76
CA GLU A 143 2.72 17.23 -18.98
C GLU A 143 2.41 15.73 -18.86
N LYS A 144 2.49 14.99 -19.96
CA LYS A 144 2.28 13.53 -19.97
C LYS A 144 3.31 12.81 -19.09
N LYS A 145 4.59 13.19 -19.17
CA LYS A 145 5.67 12.61 -18.34
C LYS A 145 5.41 12.87 -16.85
N MET A 146 5.05 14.09 -16.47
CA MET A 146 4.73 14.45 -15.08
C MET A 146 3.49 13.70 -14.56
N ARG A 147 2.41 13.64 -15.36
CA ARG A 147 1.21 12.87 -15.00
C ARG A 147 1.50 11.38 -14.84
N ALA A 148 2.36 10.80 -15.68
CA ALA A 148 2.78 9.41 -15.56
C ALA A 148 3.58 9.18 -14.28
N PHE A 149 4.49 10.10 -13.94
CA PHE A 149 5.27 10.06 -12.69
C PHE A 149 4.37 10.01 -11.46
N ILE A 150 3.46 10.99 -11.34
CA ILE A 150 2.53 11.08 -10.20
C ILE A 150 1.66 9.82 -10.11
N ARG A 151 1.21 9.27 -11.24
CA ARG A 151 0.38 8.06 -11.27
C ARG A 151 1.14 6.78 -10.91
N ALA A 152 2.47 6.75 -11.06
CA ALA A 152 3.27 5.60 -10.67
C ALA A 152 3.22 5.32 -9.15
N TYR A 153 2.98 6.36 -8.35
CA TYR A 153 2.73 6.28 -6.92
C TYR A 153 1.32 5.77 -6.55
N ASP A 154 0.39 5.67 -7.51
CA ASP A 154 -1.02 5.35 -7.29
C ASP A 154 -1.69 6.18 -6.17
N PRO A 155 -1.65 7.52 -6.23
CA PRO A 155 -2.21 8.35 -5.17
C PRO A 155 -3.74 8.28 -5.14
N CYS A 156 -4.30 7.96 -3.97
CA CYS A 156 -5.71 8.18 -3.68
C CYS A 156 -5.87 9.51 -2.92
N ILE A 157 -6.16 10.60 -3.64
CA ILE A 157 -6.28 11.95 -3.05
C ILE A 157 -7.45 12.05 -2.08
N SER A 158 -8.59 11.45 -2.41
CA SER A 158 -9.75 11.42 -1.51
C SER A 158 -9.43 10.69 -0.20
N CYS A 159 -8.63 9.63 -0.26
CA CYS A 159 -8.18 8.89 0.92
C CYS A 159 -7.17 9.69 1.76
N ALA A 160 -6.47 10.67 1.18
CA ALA A 160 -5.32 11.32 1.81
C ALA A 160 -5.71 12.37 2.87
N VAL A 161 -6.95 12.87 2.82
CA VAL A 161 -7.39 14.06 3.55
C VAL A 161 -8.25 13.76 4.79
N HIS A 162 -8.40 12.47 5.13
CA HIS A 162 -9.17 12.01 6.28
C HIS A 162 -8.44 12.17 7.61
#